data_AF-A0A2E5IDA8-F1
#
_entry.id   AF-A0A2E5IDA8-F1
#
_cell.length_a   1.000
_cell.length_b   1.000
_cell.length_c   1.000
_cell.angle_alpha   90.00
_cell.angle_beta   90.00
_cell.angle_gamma   90.00
#
_symmetry.space_group_name_H-M   'P 1'
#
loop_
_entity.id
_entity.type
_entity.pdbx_description
1 polymer ?
#
loop_
_entity_poly.entity_id
_entity_poly.type
_entity_poly.pdbx_seq_one_letter_code
_entity_poly.pdbx_strand_id
1 'polypeptide(L)'
;MAHYTILGRDPYWMNFYGLMLLTAIEVGAVGANLESAADSLGMTENGITLWILTIIAIPKFFMIAGIFMHLYGDPDSGILTMTALFPAFFIIIMVLFIGLTHPDAASGLPAWCRPGAWGL
;
A
#
# COMPACT_ATOMS: atom_id res chain seq x y z
N MET A 1 15.83 9.71 18.39
CA MET A 1 16.56 9.85 17.11
C MET A 1 17.19 8.52 16.83
N ALA A 2 16.84 7.88 15.71
CA ALA A 2 17.39 6.60 15.31
C ALA A 2 18.93 6.64 15.33
N HIS A 3 19.56 5.65 15.96
CA HIS A 3 21.01 5.59 16.17
C HIS A 3 21.79 5.13 14.92
N TYR A 4 21.09 4.84 13.82
CA TYR A 4 21.67 4.36 12.57
C TYR A 4 21.46 5.37 11.44
N THR A 5 22.44 5.48 10.55
CA THR A 5 22.34 6.30 9.35
C THR A 5 22.01 5.41 8.15
N ILE A 6 21.18 5.89 7.24
CA ILE A 6 20.98 5.23 5.94
C ILE A 6 21.75 6.08 4.91
N LEU A 7 22.67 5.47 4.16
CA LEU A 7 23.56 6.16 3.19
C LEU A 7 24.29 7.40 3.77
N GLY A 8 24.70 7.36 5.04
CA GLY A 8 25.40 8.47 5.70
C GLY A 8 24.53 9.71 5.98
N ARG A 9 23.22 9.61 5.80
CA ARG A 9 22.23 10.65 6.10
C ARG A 9 21.29 10.18 7.22
N ASP A 10 20.62 11.15 7.84
CA ASP A 10 19.59 10.88 8.83
C ASP A 10 18.46 10.02 8.21
N PRO A 11 18.05 8.93 8.88
CA PRO A 11 17.06 8.00 8.34
C PRO A 11 15.70 8.64 8.13
N TYR A 12 15.28 9.62 8.95
CA TYR A 12 13.98 10.30 8.75
C TYR A 12 14.01 11.16 7.51
N TRP A 13 15.12 11.86 7.26
CA TRP A 13 15.29 12.68 6.08
C TRP A 13 15.20 11.86 4.79
N MET A 14 15.88 10.72 4.75
CA MET A 14 15.84 9.89 3.54
C MET A 14 14.50 9.18 3.38
N ASN A 15 13.88 8.76 4.48
CA ASN A 15 12.55 8.18 4.47
C ASN A 15 11.50 9.19 3.97
N PHE A 16 11.58 10.43 4.43
CA PHE A 16 10.70 11.52 3.97
C PHE A 16 10.82 11.73 2.46
N TYR A 17 12.03 11.89 1.93
CA TYR A 17 12.22 12.06 0.48
C TYR A 17 11.76 10.85 -0.33
N GLY A 18 12.06 9.64 0.13
CA GLY A 18 11.61 8.45 -0.58
C GLY A 18 10.09 8.32 -0.59
N LEU A 19 9.40 8.63 0.51
CA LEU A 19 7.93 8.67 0.55
C LEU A 19 7.35 9.76 -0.35
N MET A 20 7.97 10.94 -0.41
CA MET A 20 7.55 12.00 -1.32
C MET A 20 7.70 11.59 -2.78
N LEU A 21 8.82 10.95 -3.15
CA LEU A 21 9.04 10.42 -4.51
C LEU A 21 8.00 9.36 -4.87
N LEU A 22 7.80 8.37 -4.00
CA LEU A 22 6.80 7.32 -4.22
C LEU A 22 5.39 7.90 -4.36
N THR A 23 5.04 8.90 -3.56
CA THR A 23 3.75 9.60 -3.66
C THR A 23 3.63 10.39 -4.98
N ALA A 24 4.70 11.04 -5.43
CA ALA A 24 4.70 11.74 -6.72
C ALA A 24 4.48 10.76 -7.88
N ILE A 25 5.04 9.55 -7.80
CA ILE A 25 4.82 8.48 -8.79
C ILE A 25 3.36 8.02 -8.77
N GLU A 26 2.75 7.81 -7.59
CA GLU A 26 1.33 7.43 -7.49
C GLU A 26 0.41 8.49 -8.09
N VAL A 27 0.62 9.77 -7.74
CA VAL A 27 -0.16 10.88 -8.30
C VAL A 27 0.06 10.99 -9.80
N GLY A 28 1.29 10.78 -10.27
CA GLY A 28 1.62 10.73 -11.69
C GLY A 28 0.92 9.58 -12.42
N ALA A 29 0.86 8.40 -11.81
CA ALA A 29 0.21 7.23 -12.38
C ALA A 29 -1.32 7.41 -12.48
N VAL A 30 -1.95 8.08 -11.51
CA VAL A 30 -3.39 8.38 -11.55
C VAL A 30 -3.72 9.55 -12.47
N GLY A 31 -2.81 10.51 -12.61
CA GLY A 31 -3.02 11.73 -13.41
C GLY A 31 -2.58 11.63 -14.88
N ALA A 32 -1.80 10.62 -15.25
CA ALA A 32 -1.31 10.42 -16.61
C ALA A 32 -2.18 9.40 -17.37
N ASN A 33 -2.33 9.59 -18.68
CA ASN A 33 -2.88 8.57 -19.56
C ASN A 33 -1.82 7.47 -19.78
N LEU A 34 -2.14 6.26 -19.34
CA LEU A 34 -1.25 5.08 -19.38
C LEU A 34 -1.65 4.08 -20.47
N GLU A 35 -2.52 4.45 -21.40
CA GLU A 35 -3.10 3.58 -22.44
C GLU A 35 -2.02 2.90 -23.30
N SER A 36 -1.03 3.66 -23.77
CA SER A 36 0.10 3.11 -24.55
C SER A 36 0.97 2.12 -23.77
N ALA A 37 1.14 2.34 -22.45
CA ALA A 37 1.87 1.42 -21.59
C ALA A 37 1.02 0.18 -21.28
N ALA A 38 -0.29 0.36 -21.09
CA ALA A 38 -1.25 -0.71 -20.84
C ALA A 38 -1.35 -1.66 -22.03
N ASP A 39 -1.45 -1.14 -23.26
CA ASP A 39 -1.48 -1.91 -24.51
C ASP A 39 -0.22 -2.76 -24.68
N SER A 40 0.96 -2.20 -24.35
CA SER A 40 2.23 -2.92 -24.46
C SER A 40 2.35 -4.11 -23.51
N LEU A 41 1.57 -4.10 -22.42
CA LEU A 41 1.55 -5.12 -21.38
C LEU A 41 0.30 -6.02 -21.45
N GLY A 42 -0.60 -5.78 -22.41
CA GLY A 42 -1.87 -6.53 -22.53
C GLY A 42 -2.80 -6.29 -21.35
N MET A 43 -2.73 -5.11 -20.72
CA MET A 43 -3.51 -4.74 -19.54
C MET A 43 -4.47 -3.60 -19.87
N THR A 44 -5.50 -3.40 -19.03
CA THR A 44 -6.34 -2.20 -19.10
C THR A 44 -5.64 -1.01 -18.42
N GLU A 45 -5.98 0.22 -18.80
CA GLU A 45 -5.45 1.44 -18.18
C GLU A 45 -5.66 1.48 -16.65
N ASN A 46 -6.86 1.07 -16.21
CA ASN A 46 -7.15 0.92 -14.78
C ASN A 46 -6.32 -0.20 -14.14
N GLY A 47 -6.07 -1.28 -14.89
CA GLY A 47 -5.26 -2.41 -14.43
C GLY A 47 -3.82 -2.04 -14.16
N ILE A 48 -3.16 -1.33 -15.08
CA ILE A 48 -1.77 -0.89 -14.90
C ILE A 48 -1.67 0.16 -13.78
N THR A 49 -2.63 1.08 -13.67
CA THR A 49 -2.67 2.08 -12.60
C THR A 49 -2.78 1.44 -11.23
N LEU A 50 -3.74 0.51 -11.04
CA LEU A 50 -3.90 -0.23 -9.78
C LEU A 50 -2.66 -1.06 -9.43
N TRP A 51 -2.00 -1.65 -10.43
CA TRP A 51 -0.76 -2.38 -10.23
C TRP A 51 0.38 -1.49 -9.72
N ILE A 52 0.56 -0.31 -10.32
CA ILE A 52 1.57 0.66 -9.87
C ILE A 52 1.29 1.08 -8.42
N LEU A 53 0.05 1.45 -8.10
CA LEU A 53 -0.34 1.84 -6.74
C LEU A 53 -0.08 0.71 -5.73
N THR A 54 -0.41 -0.53 -6.09
CA THR A 54 -0.24 -1.70 -5.20
C THR A 54 1.24 -2.00 -4.95
N ILE A 55 2.07 -1.99 -6.00
CA ILE A 55 3.52 -2.21 -5.87
C ILE A 55 4.15 -1.14 -4.99
N ILE A 56 3.76 0.13 -5.16
CA ILE A 56 4.31 1.25 -4.41
C ILE A 56 3.82 1.25 -2.95
N ALA A 57 2.61 0.79 -2.67
CA ALA A 57 2.07 0.72 -1.32
C ALA A 57 2.94 -0.15 -0.38
N ILE A 58 3.54 -1.23 -0.90
CA ILE A 58 4.38 -2.16 -0.12
C ILE A 58 5.62 -1.46 0.49
N PRO A 59 6.54 -0.87 -0.28
CA PRO A 59 7.70 -0.18 0.28
C PRO A 59 7.29 1.01 1.15
N LYS A 60 6.22 1.75 0.80
CA LYS A 60 5.73 2.85 1.65
C LYS A 60 5.28 2.36 3.02
N PHE A 61 4.58 1.23 3.08
CA PHE A 61 4.17 0.62 4.35
C PHE A 61 5.39 0.30 5.23
N PHE A 62 6.43 -0.34 4.68
CA PHE A 62 7.65 -0.65 5.43
C PHE A 62 8.44 0.59 5.85
N MET A 63 8.51 1.59 4.98
CA MET A 63 9.15 2.88 5.25
C MET A 63 8.50 3.61 6.42
N ILE A 64 7.16 3.62 6.48
CA ILE A 64 6.42 4.26 7.58
C ILE A 64 6.52 3.40 8.85
N ALA A 65 6.23 2.11 8.76
CA ALA A 65 6.20 1.20 9.90
C ALA A 65 7.59 1.05 10.55
N GLY A 66 8.61 0.78 9.75
CA GLY A 66 9.97 0.55 10.23
C GLY A 66 10.61 1.82 10.80
N ILE A 67 10.61 2.92 10.03
CA ILE A 67 11.42 4.10 10.35
C ILE A 67 10.61 5.16 11.12
N PHE A 68 9.39 5.51 10.70
CA PHE A 68 8.61 6.54 11.40
C PHE A 68 7.92 6.04 12.66
N MET A 69 7.39 4.82 12.64
CA MET A 69 6.76 4.22 13.82
C MET A 69 7.76 3.48 14.72
N HIS A 70 9.05 3.46 14.38
CA HIS A 70 10.12 2.80 15.15
C HIS A 70 9.85 1.33 15.45
N LEU A 71 9.10 0.64 14.58
CA LEU A 71 8.85 -0.79 14.73
C LEU A 71 10.11 -1.62 14.41
N TYR A 72 11.13 -1.01 13.82
CA TYR A 72 12.38 -1.67 13.48
C TYR A 72 13.63 -0.92 13.97
N GLY A 73 14.55 -1.64 14.63
CA GLY A 73 15.90 -1.17 14.94
C GLY A 73 16.12 -0.58 16.34
N ASP A 74 15.06 -0.44 17.14
CA ASP A 74 15.13 0.01 18.53
C ASP A 74 14.98 -1.15 19.53
N PRO A 75 15.46 -1.02 20.78
CA PRO A 75 15.45 -2.09 21.78
C PRO A 75 14.07 -2.71 22.02
N ASP A 76 13.02 -1.87 21.99
CA ASP A 76 11.63 -2.27 22.25
C ASP A 76 10.84 -2.55 20.97
N SER A 77 11.47 -2.44 19.80
CA SER A 77 10.78 -2.47 18.50
C SER A 77 10.14 -3.84 18.21
N GLY A 78 10.68 -4.92 18.77
CA GLY A 78 10.12 -6.27 18.66
C GLY A 78 8.74 -6.39 19.32
N ILE A 79 8.57 -5.86 20.53
CA ILE A 79 7.29 -5.90 21.26
C ILE A 79 6.27 -5.00 20.55
N LEU A 80 6.68 -3.79 20.15
CA LEU A 80 5.82 -2.86 19.42
C LEU A 80 5.36 -3.46 18.08
N THR A 81 6.24 -4.12 17.34
CA THR A 81 5.88 -4.82 16.10
C THR A 81 4.86 -5.92 16.34
N MET A 82 5.06 -6.75 17.37
CA MET A 82 4.11 -7.81 17.71
C MET A 82 2.74 -7.25 18.10
N THR A 83 2.70 -6.14 18.85
CA THR A 83 1.44 -5.47 19.19
C THR A 83 0.76 -4.84 17.98
N ALA A 84 1.51 -4.42 16.94
CA ALA A 84 0.95 -3.90 15.69
C ALA A 84 0.47 -5.03 14.75
N LEU A 85 1.13 -6.19 14.76
CA LEU A 85 0.75 -7.35 13.95
C LEU A 85 -0.55 -8.01 14.43
N PHE A 86 -0.84 -7.98 15.73
CA PHE A 86 -2.07 -8.55 16.29
C PHE A 86 -3.37 -7.95 15.71
N PRO A 87 -3.59 -6.61 15.74
CA PRO A 87 -4.76 -6.01 15.11
C PRO A 87 -4.74 -6.14 13.58
N ALA A 88 -3.57 -6.10 12.94
CA ALA A 88 -3.46 -6.32 11.49
C ALA A 88 -3.93 -7.72 11.10
N PHE A 89 -3.52 -8.75 11.84
CA PHE A 89 -3.99 -10.12 11.68
C PHE A 89 -5.51 -10.20 11.83
N PHE A 90 -6.07 -9.58 12.87
CA PHE A 90 -7.51 -9.60 13.09
C PHE A 90 -8.28 -8.90 11.95
N ILE A 91 -7.80 -7.76 11.46
CA ILE A 91 -8.38 -7.07 10.29
C ILE A 91 -8.34 -7.97 9.06
N ILE A 92 -7.23 -8.64 8.80
CA ILE A 92 -7.10 -9.57 7.67
C ILE A 92 -8.14 -10.71 7.80
N ILE A 93 -8.27 -11.30 8.98
CA ILE A 93 -9.26 -12.34 9.25
C ILE A 93 -10.68 -11.81 9.07
N MET A 94 -11.00 -10.62 9.60
CA MET A 94 -12.31 -10.01 9.41
C MET A 94 -12.61 -9.78 7.93
N VAL A 95 -11.68 -9.27 7.14
CA VAL A 95 -11.90 -9.05 5.71
C VAL A 95 -12.06 -10.38 4.96
N LEU A 96 -11.16 -11.34 5.17
CA LEU A 96 -11.16 -12.60 4.42
C LEU A 96 -12.32 -13.53 4.81
N PHE A 97 -12.63 -13.65 6.10
CA PHE A 97 -13.65 -14.58 6.58
C PHE A 97 -15.01 -13.92 6.74
N ILE A 98 -15.09 -12.71 7.29
CA ILE A 98 -16.40 -12.07 7.50
C ILE A 98 -16.78 -11.28 6.24
N GLY A 99 -15.85 -10.50 5.68
CA GLY A 99 -16.07 -9.67 4.52
C GLY A 99 -16.32 -10.47 3.25
N LEU A 100 -15.43 -11.41 2.89
CA LEU A 100 -15.48 -12.11 1.60
C LEU A 100 -16.31 -13.39 1.58
N THR A 101 -16.67 -13.97 2.74
CA THR A 101 -17.55 -15.17 2.79
C THR A 101 -19.03 -14.83 3.05
N HIS A 102 -19.37 -13.55 3.21
CA HIS A 102 -20.77 -13.13 3.31
C HIS A 102 -21.48 -13.36 1.97
N PRO A 103 -22.74 -13.87 1.95
CA PRO A 103 -23.47 -14.12 0.71
C PRO A 103 -23.66 -12.87 -0.17
N ASP A 104 -23.63 -11.68 0.44
CA ASP A 104 -23.69 -10.39 -0.24
C ASP A 104 -22.36 -9.62 -0.31
N ALA A 105 -21.24 -10.27 0.00
CA ALA A 105 -19.91 -9.64 0.07
C ALA A 105 -19.55 -8.81 -1.17
N ALA A 106 -19.73 -9.40 -2.36
CA ALA A 106 -19.41 -8.78 -3.63
C ALA A 106 -20.66 -8.28 -4.38
N SER A 107 -21.86 -8.79 -4.05
CA SER A 107 -23.11 -8.46 -4.74
C SER A 107 -23.92 -7.36 -4.06
N GLY A 108 -23.78 -7.17 -2.75
CA GLY A 108 -24.49 -6.14 -1.99
C GLY A 108 -23.84 -4.75 -2.04
N LEU A 109 -22.63 -4.66 -2.60
CA LEU A 109 -21.92 -3.40 -2.79
C LEU A 109 -22.62 -2.55 -3.87
N PRO A 110 -22.64 -1.21 -3.74
CA PRO A 110 -23.10 -0.33 -4.81
C PRO A 110 -22.41 -0.65 -6.14
N ALA A 111 -23.07 -0.40 -7.28
CA ALA A 111 -22.54 -0.74 -8.60
C ALA A 111 -21.12 -0.18 -8.85
N TRP A 112 -20.79 0.98 -8.26
CA TRP A 112 -19.47 1.60 -8.37
C TRP A 112 -18.37 0.98 -7.50
N CYS A 113 -18.69 0.00 -6.66
CA CYS A 113 -17.72 -0.79 -5.89
C CYS A 113 -17.61 -2.23 -6.41
N ARG A 114 -18.40 -2.61 -7.43
CA ARG A 114 -18.51 -3.99 -7.92
C ARG A 114 -17.70 -4.17 -9.21
N PRO A 115 -16.69 -5.06 -9.24
CA PRO A 115 -15.98 -5.39 -10.47
C PRO A 115 -16.97 -5.91 -11.54
N GLY A 116 -16.92 -5.34 -12.74
CA GLY A 116 -17.78 -5.75 -13.87
C GLY A 116 -19.19 -5.15 -13.91
N ALA A 117 -19.57 -4.28 -12.96
CA ALA A 117 -20.83 -3.53 -13.02
C ALA A 117 -20.69 -2.16 -13.74
N TRP A 118 -19.48 -1.83 -14.17
CA TRP A 118 -19.20 -0.72 -15.07
C TRP A 118 -19.66 -1.13 -16.46
N GLY A 119 -20.83 -0.64 -16.90
CA GLY A 119 -21.34 -0.82 -18.26
C GLY A 119 -20.54 -0.04 -19.31
N LEU A 120 -19.21 -0.18 -19.29
CA LEU A 120 -18.27 0.21 -20.33
C LEU A 120 -17.71 -1.07 -20.96
#